data_AF-A0A2X0IJ05-F1
#
_entry.id   AF-A0A2X0IJ05-F1
#
_cell.length_a   1.000
_cell.length_b   1.000
_cell.length_c   1.000
_cell.angle_alpha   90.00
_cell.angle_beta   90.00
_cell.angle_gamma   90.00
#
_symmetry.space_group_name_H-M   'P 1'
#
loop_
_entity.id
_entity.type
_entity.pdbx_description
1 polymer ?
#
loop_
_entity_poly.entity_id
_entity_poly.type
_entity_poly.pdbx_seq_one_letter_code
_entity_poly.pdbx_strand_id
1 'polypeptide(L)'
;MSTDDRHGQAAPLDLILGPEHAAAVLTRIATTLQQQDLLPEPVALRLACERATDGDPLVLAAPGQVWELRDGVDIDDAPARRLAVHLRLEGPPMVVVGDPDDPTGDGELGELLIEVLEMYRLASWDTRFLAPHPG
;
A
#
# COMPACT_ATOMS: atom_id res chain seq x y z
N MET A 1 -25.59 -1.96 21.30
CA MET A 1 -24.13 -1.94 21.09
C MET A 1 -23.95 -1.69 19.60
N SER A 2 -23.62 -0.46 19.23
CA SER A 2 -23.47 -0.06 17.82
C SER A 2 -22.26 -0.75 17.22
N THR A 3 -22.50 -1.58 16.21
CA THR A 3 -21.47 -2.10 15.31
C THR A 3 -21.11 -0.98 14.34
N ASP A 4 -20.12 -0.16 14.70
CA ASP A 4 -19.65 0.89 13.81
C ASP A 4 -18.13 1.05 13.83
N ASP A 5 -17.42 -0.08 13.84
CA ASP A 5 -15.96 -0.17 13.67
C ASP A 5 -15.55 -0.35 12.18
N ARG A 6 -16.34 0.15 11.22
CA ARG A 6 -16.00 0.03 9.77
C ARG A 6 -15.33 1.28 9.19
N HIS A 7 -15.15 2.32 9.98
CA HIS A 7 -14.79 3.66 9.50
C HIS A 7 -13.28 3.93 9.37
N GLY A 8 -12.42 2.91 9.47
CA GLY A 8 -10.97 3.10 9.32
C GLY A 8 -10.17 1.85 8.98
N GLN A 9 -10.85 0.77 8.58
CA GLN A 9 -10.21 -0.52 8.33
C GLN A 9 -9.70 -0.61 6.88
N ALA A 10 -8.52 -1.22 6.68
CA ALA A 10 -7.98 -1.44 5.34
C ALA A 10 -8.95 -2.28 4.50
N ALA A 11 -9.05 -1.97 3.21
CA ALA A 11 -9.82 -2.78 2.29
C ALA A 11 -9.09 -4.12 2.06
N PRO A 12 -9.80 -5.27 2.14
CA PRO A 12 -9.23 -6.56 1.81
C PRO A 12 -8.60 -6.57 0.42
N LEU A 13 -7.36 -7.05 0.33
CA LEU A 13 -6.57 -6.99 -0.90
C LEU A 13 -7.20 -7.78 -2.05
N ASP A 14 -7.91 -8.85 -1.75
CA ASP A 14 -8.67 -9.67 -2.72
C ASP A 14 -9.85 -8.92 -3.34
N LEU A 15 -10.43 -7.94 -2.64
CA LEU A 15 -11.45 -7.05 -3.22
C LEU A 15 -10.84 -6.00 -4.16
N ILE A 16 -9.57 -5.61 -3.94
CA ILE A 16 -8.86 -4.65 -4.78
C ILE A 16 -8.29 -5.33 -6.04
N LEU A 17 -7.67 -6.50 -5.88
CA LEU A 17 -6.87 -7.15 -6.92
C LEU A 17 -7.54 -8.39 -7.55
N GLY A 18 -8.59 -8.91 -6.90
CA GLY A 18 -9.04 -10.28 -7.11
C GLY A 18 -8.19 -11.30 -6.32
N PRO A 19 -8.75 -12.48 -6.02
CA PRO A 19 -8.13 -13.44 -5.10
C PRO A 19 -6.80 -14.01 -5.62
N GLU A 20 -6.67 -14.26 -6.92
CA GLU A 20 -5.45 -14.82 -7.52
C GLU A 20 -4.26 -13.86 -7.40
N HIS A 21 -4.46 -12.59 -7.78
CA HIS A 21 -3.43 -11.56 -7.67
C HIS A 21 -3.11 -11.23 -6.21
N ALA A 22 -4.12 -11.18 -5.33
CA ALA A 22 -3.89 -10.97 -3.90
C ALA A 22 -3.02 -12.10 -3.31
N ALA A 23 -3.30 -13.37 -3.63
CA ALA A 23 -2.49 -14.50 -3.18
C ALA A 23 -1.04 -14.42 -3.70
N ALA A 24 -0.85 -14.02 -4.96
CA ALA A 24 0.48 -13.82 -5.54
C ALA A 24 1.26 -12.70 -4.82
N VAL A 25 0.61 -11.58 -4.52
CA VAL A 25 1.21 -10.47 -3.76
C VAL A 25 1.60 -10.92 -2.35
N LEU A 26 0.70 -11.60 -1.62
CA LEU A 26 0.97 -12.09 -0.28
C LEU A 26 2.14 -13.09 -0.26
N THR A 27 2.23 -13.97 -1.26
CA THR A 27 3.35 -14.91 -1.42
C THR A 27 4.67 -14.17 -1.66
N ARG A 28 4.67 -13.11 -2.47
CA ARG A 28 5.86 -12.27 -2.70
C ARG A 28 6.30 -11.56 -1.43
N ILE A 29 5.37 -10.94 -0.69
CA ILE A 29 5.65 -10.29 0.59
C ILE A 29 6.24 -11.31 1.58
N ALA A 30 5.64 -12.49 1.69
CA ALA A 30 6.14 -13.57 2.55
C ALA A 30 7.57 -13.99 2.16
N THR A 31 7.86 -14.12 0.87
CA THR A 31 9.20 -14.45 0.38
C THR A 31 10.21 -13.37 0.77
N THR A 32 9.84 -12.09 0.64
CA THR A 32 10.70 -10.97 1.07
C THR A 32 10.95 -10.99 2.57
N LEU A 33 9.92 -11.17 3.39
CA LEU A 33 10.05 -11.28 4.86
C LEU A 33 10.93 -12.46 5.26
N GLN A 34 10.77 -13.61 4.61
CA GLN A 34 11.63 -14.77 4.83
C GLN A 34 13.10 -14.46 4.56
N GLN A 35 13.40 -13.75 3.48
CA GLN A 35 14.77 -13.43 3.08
C GLN A 35 15.41 -12.38 3.99
N GLN A 36 14.66 -11.33 4.35
CA GLN A 36 15.17 -10.21 5.14
C GLN A 36 15.29 -10.56 6.63
N ASP A 37 14.28 -11.24 7.17
CA ASP A 37 14.16 -11.50 8.61
C ASP A 37 14.53 -12.96 8.98
N LEU A 38 14.96 -13.76 8.00
CA LEU A 38 15.32 -15.19 8.15
C LEU A 38 14.20 -16.03 8.80
N LEU A 39 12.96 -15.71 8.48
CA LEU A 39 11.78 -16.34 9.07
C LEU A 39 11.45 -17.69 8.41
N PRO A 40 10.94 -18.68 9.15
CA PRO A 40 10.33 -19.86 8.56
C PRO A 40 9.15 -19.47 7.66
N GLU A 41 8.98 -20.16 6.53
CA GLU A 41 7.94 -19.87 5.54
C GLU A 41 6.52 -19.74 6.15
N PRO A 42 6.05 -20.64 7.04
CA PRO A 42 4.71 -20.48 7.63
C PRO A 42 4.56 -19.22 8.49
N VAL A 43 5.65 -18.76 9.10
CA VAL A 43 5.66 -17.53 9.91
C VAL A 43 5.65 -16.31 9.01
N ALA A 44 6.46 -16.31 7.95
CA ALA A 44 6.52 -15.21 6.99
C ALA A 44 5.19 -15.02 6.25
N LEU A 45 4.53 -16.11 5.83
CA LEU A 45 3.22 -16.04 5.19
C LEU A 45 2.15 -15.51 6.14
N ARG A 46 2.14 -15.96 7.40
CA ARG A 46 1.21 -15.45 8.40
C ARG A 46 1.40 -13.95 8.63
N LEU A 47 2.64 -13.48 8.79
CA LEU A 47 2.94 -12.05 8.94
C LEU A 47 2.57 -11.23 7.70
N ALA A 48 2.79 -11.77 6.51
CA ALA A 48 2.38 -11.12 5.27
C ALA A 48 0.86 -10.91 5.24
N CYS A 49 0.09 -11.94 5.59
CA CYS A 49 -1.37 -11.84 5.67
C CYS A 49 -1.83 -10.85 6.76
N GLU A 50 -1.27 -10.93 7.96
CA GLU A 50 -1.60 -10.03 9.08
C GLU A 50 -1.34 -8.56 8.69
N ARG A 51 -0.11 -8.25 8.27
CA ARG A 51 0.29 -6.88 7.90
C ARG A 51 -0.45 -6.33 6.67
N ALA A 52 -0.67 -7.16 5.65
CA ALA A 52 -1.45 -6.74 4.48
C ALA A 52 -2.92 -6.48 4.85
N THR A 53 -3.49 -7.26 5.77
CA THR A 53 -4.87 -7.05 6.26
C THR A 53 -4.98 -5.78 7.10
N ASP A 54 -3.93 -5.44 7.83
CA ASP A 54 -3.86 -4.19 8.61
C ASP A 54 -3.59 -2.95 7.73
N GLY A 55 -3.30 -3.16 6.44
CA GLY A 55 -2.99 -2.08 5.51
C GLY A 55 -1.59 -1.49 5.70
N ASP A 56 -0.65 -2.26 6.27
CA ASP A 56 0.71 -1.80 6.58
C ASP A 56 1.46 -1.33 5.31
N PRO A 57 1.79 -0.04 5.19
CA PRO A 57 2.49 0.49 4.03
C PRO A 57 3.87 -0.12 3.80
N LEU A 58 4.58 -0.55 4.86
CA LEU A 58 5.91 -1.16 4.70
C LEU A 58 5.84 -2.45 3.91
N VAL A 59 4.75 -3.21 3.99
CA VAL A 59 4.58 -4.43 3.19
C VAL A 59 3.84 -4.17 1.88
N LEU A 60 2.89 -3.24 1.87
CA LEU A 60 2.01 -3.04 0.71
C LEU A 60 2.55 -2.05 -0.31
N ALA A 61 3.22 -0.96 0.09
CA ALA A 61 3.51 0.15 -0.81
C ALA A 61 4.29 -0.33 -2.05
N ALA A 62 3.74 -0.02 -3.22
CA ALA A 62 4.28 -0.42 -4.52
C ALA A 62 3.75 0.50 -5.64
N PRO A 63 4.47 0.58 -6.78
CA PRO A 63 4.01 1.31 -7.95
C PRO A 63 2.62 0.91 -8.44
N GLY A 64 1.90 1.88 -9.00
CA GLY A 64 0.58 1.67 -9.59
C GLY A 64 -0.56 1.65 -8.57
N GLN A 65 -0.27 1.94 -7.30
CA GLN A 65 -1.27 2.04 -6.25
C GLN A 65 -1.83 3.46 -6.15
N VAL A 66 -3.09 3.55 -5.76
CA VAL A 66 -3.69 4.80 -5.29
C VAL A 66 -4.19 4.60 -3.86
N TRP A 67 -3.76 5.50 -3.00
CA TRP A 67 -4.08 5.54 -1.59
C TRP A 67 -5.01 6.72 -1.32
N GLU A 68 -6.06 6.52 -0.54
CA GLU A 68 -7.05 7.53 -0.17
C GLU A 68 -6.91 7.89 1.31
N LEU A 69 -6.98 9.18 1.63
CA LEU A 69 -6.90 9.63 3.02
C LEU A 69 -8.02 8.96 3.83
N ARG A 70 -7.68 8.40 5.00
CA ARG A 70 -8.66 7.74 5.86
C ARG A 70 -9.66 8.75 6.40
N ASP A 71 -10.88 8.28 6.62
CA ASP A 71 -11.91 9.07 7.27
C ASP A 71 -11.45 9.46 8.69
N GLY A 72 -11.53 10.74 9.03
CA GLY A 72 -11.13 11.26 10.34
C GLY A 72 -9.68 11.77 10.44
N VAL A 73 -8.85 11.62 9.40
CA VAL A 73 -7.58 12.35 9.31
C VAL A 73 -7.84 13.75 8.76
N ASP A 74 -7.24 14.76 9.37
CA ASP A 74 -7.34 16.13 8.87
C ASP A 74 -6.53 16.27 7.56
N ILE A 75 -7.13 16.91 6.55
CA ILE A 75 -6.44 17.15 5.28
C ILE A 75 -5.29 18.15 5.47
N ASP A 76 -5.35 19.02 6.48
CA ASP A 76 -4.27 19.97 6.75
C ASP A 76 -3.00 19.27 7.29
N ASP A 77 -3.13 18.04 7.79
CA ASP A 77 -2.02 17.18 8.25
C ASP A 77 -1.48 16.26 7.14
N ALA A 78 -2.12 16.26 5.96
CA ALA A 78 -1.84 15.33 4.87
C ALA A 78 -1.44 16.06 3.57
N PRO A 79 -0.53 15.50 2.75
CA PRO A 79 -0.10 16.16 1.51
C PRO A 79 -1.23 16.39 0.50
N ALA A 80 -2.15 15.43 0.40
CA ALA A 80 -3.27 15.45 -0.54
C ALA A 80 -4.38 14.46 -0.10
N ARG A 81 -5.57 14.56 -0.70
CA ARG A 81 -6.66 13.60 -0.43
C ARG A 81 -6.37 12.21 -0.97
N ARG A 82 -5.62 12.13 -2.07
CA ARG A 82 -5.23 10.88 -2.73
C ARG A 82 -3.77 10.95 -3.11
N LEU A 83 -3.09 9.81 -3.01
CA LEU A 83 -1.69 9.67 -3.40
C LEU A 83 -1.56 8.50 -4.37
N ALA A 84 -1.09 8.79 -5.58
CA ALA A 84 -0.68 7.77 -6.54
C ALA A 84 0.79 7.42 -6.29
N VAL A 85 1.10 6.16 -5.99
CA VAL A 85 2.48 5.70 -5.80
C VAL A 85 3.09 5.35 -7.16
N HIS A 86 4.15 6.06 -7.52
CA HIS A 86 4.87 5.85 -8.78
C HIS A 86 6.10 4.97 -8.59
N LEU A 87 6.84 5.16 -7.50
CA LEU A 87 8.05 4.40 -7.19
C LEU A 87 8.15 4.14 -5.68
N ARG A 88 8.82 3.06 -5.32
CA ARG A 88 9.25 2.76 -3.94
C ARG A 88 10.77 2.79 -3.90
N LEU A 89 11.33 3.56 -2.99
CA LEU A 89 12.78 3.71 -2.81
C LEU A 89 13.25 2.90 -1.60
N GLU A 90 14.50 2.43 -1.66
CA GLU A 90 15.13 1.64 -0.59
C GLU A 90 16.15 2.51 0.18
N GLY A 91 16.01 2.59 1.51
CA GLY A 91 17.01 3.14 2.43
C GLY A 91 17.13 4.68 2.51
N PRO A 92 16.29 5.39 3.28
CA PRO A 92 15.18 4.89 4.12
C PRO A 92 13.93 4.51 3.29
N PRO A 93 12.97 3.78 3.86
CA PRO A 93 11.72 3.46 3.17
C PRO A 93 10.96 4.73 2.75
N MET A 94 10.90 4.98 1.44
CA MET A 94 10.24 6.16 0.87
C MET A 94 9.41 5.77 -0.36
N VAL A 95 8.49 6.64 -0.73
CA VAL A 95 7.67 6.54 -1.93
C VAL A 95 7.73 7.84 -2.72
N VAL A 96 7.79 7.71 -4.05
CA VAL A 96 7.55 8.83 -4.97
C VAL A 96 6.07 8.83 -5.28
N VAL A 97 5.40 9.92 -4.94
CA VAL A 97 3.94 10.05 -5.08
C VAL A 97 3.56 11.28 -5.89
N GLY A 98 2.40 11.23 -6.53
CA GLY A 98 1.73 12.39 -7.11
C GLY A 98 0.28 12.48 -6.65
N ASP A 99 -0.31 13.67 -6.70
CA ASP A 99 -1.75 13.86 -6.52
C ASP A 99 -2.48 13.53 -7.83
N PRO A 100 -3.24 12.42 -7.91
CA PRO A 100 -3.97 12.05 -9.13
C PRO A 100 -5.14 13.00 -9.44
N ASP A 101 -5.55 13.84 -8.49
CA ASP A 101 -6.65 14.77 -8.62
C ASP A 101 -6.18 16.22 -8.90
N ASP A 102 -4.87 16.46 -9.09
CA ASP A 102 -4.34 17.79 -9.40
C ASP A 102 -4.95 18.33 -10.72
N PRO A 103 -5.73 19.43 -10.66
CA PRO A 103 -6.44 19.96 -11.81
C PRO A 103 -5.51 20.56 -12.89
N THR A 104 -4.24 20.82 -12.56
CA THR A 104 -3.26 21.39 -13.49
C THR A 104 -2.64 20.31 -14.39
N GLY A 105 -2.61 19.05 -13.93
CA GLY A 105 -1.91 17.96 -14.60
C GLY A 105 -0.38 18.08 -14.58
N ASP A 106 0.15 19.12 -13.95
CA ASP A 106 1.59 19.35 -13.71
C ASP A 106 2.03 18.78 -12.35
N GLY A 107 1.19 17.92 -11.73
CA GLY A 107 1.35 17.39 -10.38
C GLY A 107 2.78 16.98 -10.09
N GLU A 108 3.43 17.79 -9.25
CA GLU A 108 4.82 17.59 -8.89
C GLU A 108 4.95 16.27 -8.13
N LEU A 109 5.85 15.40 -8.59
CA LEU A 109 6.15 14.18 -7.88
C LEU A 109 6.92 14.53 -6.61
N GLY A 110 6.38 14.13 -5.46
CA GLY A 110 7.00 14.30 -4.15
C GLY A 110 7.63 13.00 -3.67
N GLU A 111 8.82 13.10 -3.07
CA GLU A 111 9.40 12.03 -2.27
C GLU A 111 8.92 12.16 -0.83
N LEU A 112 8.23 11.14 -0.33
CA LEU A 112 7.72 11.09 1.03
C LEU A 112 8.21 9.83 1.75
N LEU A 113 8.37 9.94 3.06
CA LEU A 113 8.54 8.81 3.96
C LEU A 113 7.34 7.87 3.83
N ILE A 114 7.60 6.55 3.79
CA ILE A 114 6.55 5.54 3.59
C ILE A 114 5.47 5.60 4.68
N GLU A 115 5.83 6.05 5.88
CA GLU A 115 4.97 6.22 7.04
C GLU A 115 3.83 7.22 6.77
N VAL A 116 3.99 8.13 5.79
CA VAL A 116 2.90 9.02 5.39
C VAL A 116 1.64 8.24 4.96
N LEU A 117 1.82 7.05 4.38
CA LEU A 117 0.73 6.20 3.91
C LEU A 117 -0.05 5.55 5.06
N GLU A 118 0.43 5.61 6.31
CA GLU A 118 -0.33 5.13 7.47
C GLU A 118 -1.63 5.94 7.69
N MET A 119 -1.63 7.21 7.26
CA MET A 119 -2.82 8.08 7.23
C MET A 119 -3.83 7.70 6.14
N TYR A 120 -3.44 6.82 5.22
CA TYR A 120 -4.21 6.48 4.03
C TYR A 120 -4.68 5.01 4.07
N ARG A 121 -5.70 4.71 3.28
CA ARG A 121 -6.14 3.36 2.94
C ARG A 121 -5.81 3.08 1.49
N LEU A 122 -5.30 1.88 1.19
CA LEU A 122 -5.15 1.46 -0.20
C LEU A 122 -6.54 1.36 -0.84
N ALA A 123 -6.78 2.14 -1.89
CA ALA A 123 -8.07 2.24 -2.55
C ALA A 123 -8.10 1.46 -3.87
N SER A 124 -7.00 1.50 -4.62
CA SER A 124 -6.90 0.75 -5.88
C SER A 124 -5.44 0.40 -6.19
N TRP A 125 -5.26 -0.62 -7.01
CA TRP A 125 -3.95 -1.02 -7.48
C TRP A 125 -4.04 -1.54 -8.92
N ASP A 126 -3.34 -0.86 -9.83
CA ASP A 126 -3.24 -1.25 -11.22
C ASP A 126 -2.42 -2.54 -11.36
N THR A 127 -3.10 -3.63 -11.72
CA THR A 127 -2.53 -4.97 -11.86
C THR A 127 -1.42 -5.07 -12.92
N ARG A 128 -1.33 -4.10 -13.85
CA ARG A 128 -0.23 -4.04 -14.82
C ARG A 128 1.14 -3.87 -14.15
N PHE A 129 1.17 -3.31 -12.94
CA PHE A 129 2.38 -3.15 -12.13
C PHE A 129 2.70 -4.37 -11.25
N LEU A 130 1.82 -5.37 -11.20
CA LEU A 130 2.04 -6.61 -10.45
C LEU A 130 2.87 -7.65 -11.21
N ALA A 131 2.95 -7.53 -12.54
CA ALA A 131 3.73 -8.46 -13.34
C ALA A 131 5.21 -8.38 -12.93
N PRO A 132 5.90 -9.52 -12.70
CA PRO A 132 7.34 -9.49 -12.68
C PRO A 132 7.79 -8.96 -14.05
N HIS A 133 8.69 -7.98 -14.06
CA HIS A 133 9.38 -7.64 -15.30
C HIS A 133 9.92 -8.96 -15.88
N PRO A 134 9.64 -9.31 -17.14
CA PRO A 134 10.38 -10.39 -17.76
C PRO A 134 11.85 -9.97 -17.71
N GLY A 135 12.63 -10.76 -16.97
CA GLY A 135 14.08 -10.57 -16.84
C GLY A 135 14.81 -10.73 -18.17
#